data_AF-A0A8X8B985-F1
#
_entry.id   AF-A0A8X8B985-F1
#
_cell.length_a   1.000
_cell.length_b   1.000
_cell.length_c   1.000
_cell.angle_alpha   90.00
_cell.angle_beta   90.00
_cell.angle_gamma   90.00
#
_symmetry.space_group_name_H-M   'P 1'
#
loop_
_entity.id
_entity.type
_entity.pdbx_description
1 polymer ?
#
loop_
_entity_poly.entity_id
_entity_poly.type
_entity_poly.pdbx_seq_one_letter_code
_entity_poly.pdbx_strand_id
1 'polypeptide(L)'
;MNGFPFYDKPMRIQFAKTKSDVIAKADGTFVPREKRKRQEEKGGKKKKEQHHDSTRLAMPAYPGVYGSSAPPLSQVPYPGGGVKNNLPEAPAPPNNILFVQHLPHDTTPERLQELFDKYHGFKEVRMVAAKPGIAFVEFADEMQSTVAMHGLEGFTIQQTPMHITYAKK
;
A
#
# COMPACT_ATOMS: atom_id res chain seq x y z
N MET A 1 -26.82 3.33 17.88
CA MET A 1 -25.38 3.64 17.84
C MET A 1 -24.97 4.72 16.82
N ASN A 2 -25.88 5.31 16.03
CA ASN A 2 -25.52 6.48 15.21
C ASN A 2 -25.26 7.71 16.09
N GLY A 3 -24.20 8.47 15.77
CA GLY A 3 -23.85 9.72 16.47
C GLY A 3 -22.89 9.57 17.64
N PHE A 4 -22.33 8.38 17.91
CA PHE A 4 -21.30 8.20 18.94
C PHE A 4 -20.02 8.98 18.58
N PRO A 5 -19.50 9.86 19.44
CA PRO A 5 -18.27 10.59 19.15
C PRO A 5 -17.07 9.64 19.02
N PHE A 6 -16.37 9.70 17.89
CA PHE A 6 -15.14 8.97 17.63
C PHE A 6 -14.10 9.94 17.09
N TYR A 7 -13.03 10.17 17.86
CA TYR A 7 -12.02 11.20 17.58
C TYR A 7 -12.65 12.56 17.23
N ASP A 8 -13.54 13.02 18.12
CA ASP A 8 -14.23 14.32 18.04
C ASP A 8 -15.13 14.50 16.81
N LYS A 9 -15.43 13.40 16.09
CA LYS A 9 -16.36 13.38 14.96
C LYS A 9 -17.51 12.41 15.23
N PRO A 10 -18.77 12.78 14.94
CA PRO A 10 -19.90 11.87 15.15
C PRO A 10 -19.83 10.68 14.20
N MET A 11 -19.78 9.47 14.75
CA MET A 11 -19.75 8.23 13.98
C MET A 11 -21.09 8.00 13.26
N ARG A 12 -21.03 7.79 11.95
CA ARG A 12 -22.18 7.40 11.14
C ARG A 12 -22.04 5.95 10.69
N ILE A 13 -22.89 5.09 11.22
CA ILE A 13 -22.98 3.67 10.90
C ILE A 13 -24.02 3.49 9.79
N GLN A 14 -23.60 2.85 8.69
CA GLN A 14 -24.49 2.37 7.65
C GLN A 14 -24.45 0.84 7.64
N PHE A 15 -25.63 0.22 7.54
CA PHE A 15 -25.69 -1.23 7.38
C PHE A 15 -25.25 -1.63 5.97
N ALA A 16 -24.51 -2.73 5.89
CA ALA A 16 -24.19 -3.34 4.61
C ALA A 16 -25.49 -3.81 3.93
N LYS A 17 -25.57 -3.62 2.61
CA LYS A 17 -26.72 -4.05 1.79
C LYS A 17 -26.72 -5.56 1.53
N THR A 18 -25.63 -6.24 1.86
CA THR A 18 -25.42 -7.68 1.66
C THR A 18 -24.89 -8.30 2.94
N LYS A 19 -25.18 -9.59 3.13
CA LYS A 19 -24.60 -10.38 4.23
C LYS A 19 -23.08 -10.46 4.07
N SER A 20 -22.37 -10.59 5.18
CA SER A 20 -20.94 -10.89 5.16
C SER A 20 -20.70 -12.34 4.72
N ASP A 21 -19.50 -12.61 4.19
CA ASP A 21 -19.14 -13.93 3.69
C ASP A 21 -19.26 -15.03 4.75
N VAL A 22 -19.03 -14.71 6.02
CA VAL A 22 -19.14 -15.70 7.12
C VAL A 22 -20.60 -16.12 7.34
N ILE A 23 -21.54 -15.16 7.26
CA ILE A 23 -22.97 -15.43 7.38
C ILE A 23 -23.47 -16.15 6.12
N ALA A 24 -23.02 -15.73 4.93
CA ALA A 24 -23.38 -16.41 3.69
C ALA A 24 -22.90 -17.86 3.66
N LYS A 25 -21.73 -18.18 4.25
CA LYS A 25 -21.23 -19.55 4.39
C LYS A 25 -22.05 -20.37 5.37
N ALA A 26 -22.41 -19.80 6.52
CA ALA A 26 -23.27 -20.46 7.50
C ALA A 26 -24.67 -20.75 6.94
N ASP A 27 -25.23 -19.80 6.19
CA ASP A 27 -26.54 -19.93 5.54
C ASP A 27 -26.51 -20.77 4.25
N GLY A 28 -25.34 -21.27 3.82
CA GLY A 28 -25.18 -22.06 2.59
C GLY A 28 -25.43 -21.29 1.28
N THR A 29 -25.52 -19.97 1.32
CA THR A 29 -25.79 -19.09 0.16
C THR A 29 -24.52 -18.46 -0.43
N PHE A 30 -23.35 -18.85 0.08
CA PHE A 30 -22.07 -18.32 -0.36
C PHE A 30 -21.74 -18.76 -1.79
N VAL A 31 -21.68 -17.79 -2.70
CA VAL A 31 -21.12 -17.98 -4.04
C VAL A 31 -19.66 -17.53 -4.01
N PRO A 32 -18.68 -18.44 -4.17
CA PRO A 32 -17.28 -18.06 -4.28
C PRO A 32 -17.12 -17.11 -5.47
N ARG A 33 -16.78 -15.85 -5.18
CA ARG A 33 -16.38 -14.92 -6.24
C ARG A 33 -15.03 -15.37 -6.76
N GLU A 34 -14.94 -15.61 -8.06
CA GLU A 34 -13.67 -15.89 -8.71
C GLU A 34 -12.67 -14.79 -8.36
N LYS A 35 -11.49 -15.19 -7.86
CA LYS A 35 -10.38 -14.27 -7.61
C LYS A 35 -10.06 -13.59 -8.93
N ARG A 36 -10.43 -12.31 -9.08
CA ARG A 36 -9.87 -11.46 -10.13
C ARG A 36 -8.35 -11.55 -9.99
N LYS A 37 -7.70 -12.20 -10.96
CA LYS A 37 -6.24 -12.23 -11.12
C LYS A 37 -5.78 -10.79 -10.96
N ARG A 38 -4.93 -10.54 -9.97
CA ARG A 38 -4.32 -9.24 -9.71
C ARG A 38 -3.48 -8.90 -10.95
N GLN A 39 -4.03 -8.07 -11.82
CA GLN A 39 -3.36 -7.59 -13.01
C GLN A 39 -2.32 -6.56 -12.55
N GLU A 40 -1.04 -6.91 -12.69
CA GLU A 40 0.08 -5.98 -12.58
C GLU A 40 -0.10 -4.81 -13.56
N GLU A 41 0.47 -3.67 -13.17
CA GLU A 41 0.31 -2.35 -13.77
C GLU A 41 0.34 -2.29 -15.31
N LYS A 42 -0.60 -1.51 -15.87
CA LYS A 42 -0.32 -0.55 -16.95
C LYS A 42 -1.43 0.49 -16.99
N GLY A 43 -1.03 1.75 -16.92
CA GLY A 43 -1.92 2.91 -16.91
C GLY A 43 -2.74 3.07 -18.19
N GLY A 44 -3.84 3.82 -18.08
CA GLY A 44 -4.60 4.29 -19.25
C GLY A 44 -6.05 4.61 -18.94
N LYS A 45 -6.36 5.88 -18.71
CA LYS A 45 -7.71 6.43 -18.86
C LYS A 45 -8.21 6.22 -20.30
N LYS A 46 -9.41 5.65 -20.49
CA LYS A 46 -10.46 6.00 -21.49
C LYS A 46 -11.59 4.96 -21.39
N LYS A 47 -12.76 5.35 -20.88
CA LYS A 47 -13.97 5.82 -21.60
C LYS A 47 -14.71 4.73 -22.39
N LYS A 48 -15.97 4.51 -21.95
CA LYS A 48 -17.22 4.28 -22.71
C LYS A 48 -17.52 2.93 -23.37
N GLU A 49 -18.73 2.46 -22.98
CA GLU A 49 -19.83 1.89 -23.80
C GLU A 49 -19.65 0.46 -24.36
N GLN A 50 -20.36 -0.53 -23.79
CA GLN A 50 -21.67 -1.07 -24.24
C GLN A 50 -21.60 -1.87 -25.56
N HIS A 51 -21.98 -3.16 -25.58
CA HIS A 51 -23.34 -3.65 -25.90
C HIS A 51 -23.40 -5.21 -26.03
N HIS A 52 -24.53 -5.80 -25.57
CA HIS A 52 -25.26 -7.02 -25.99
C HIS A 52 -24.53 -8.39 -26.18
N ASP A 53 -25.13 -9.55 -25.89
CA ASP A 53 -26.50 -9.96 -26.25
C ASP A 53 -27.07 -11.11 -25.37
N SER A 54 -28.37 -10.97 -25.03
CA SER A 54 -29.48 -11.94 -24.89
C SER A 54 -29.43 -13.24 -24.06
N THR A 55 -30.36 -13.39 -23.10
CA THR A 55 -31.66 -14.13 -23.29
C THR A 55 -32.58 -14.06 -22.04
N ARG A 56 -33.72 -13.34 -22.19
CA ARG A 56 -35.13 -13.53 -21.73
C ARG A 56 -35.42 -14.09 -20.30
N LEU A 57 -36.28 -13.51 -19.44
CA LEU A 57 -37.76 -13.25 -19.50
C LEU A 57 -38.14 -12.23 -18.38
N ALA A 58 -38.77 -11.07 -18.64
CA ALA A 58 -40.21 -10.71 -18.68
C ALA A 58 -40.94 -10.47 -17.31
N MET A 59 -41.41 -9.21 -17.08
CA MET A 59 -42.68 -8.72 -16.41
C MET A 59 -42.51 -7.35 -15.65
N PRO A 60 -43.58 -6.52 -15.45
CA PRO A 60 -43.62 -5.16 -16.02
C PRO A 60 -43.88 -3.96 -15.07
N ALA A 61 -43.53 -2.78 -15.60
CA ALA A 61 -44.11 -1.41 -15.52
C ALA A 61 -44.84 -0.84 -14.28
N TYR A 62 -44.37 0.33 -13.81
CA TYR A 62 -45.18 1.46 -13.28
C TYR A 62 -44.54 2.82 -13.66
N PRO A 63 -45.32 3.86 -14.05
CA PRO A 63 -44.80 5.17 -14.49
C PRO A 63 -44.94 6.30 -13.45
N GLY A 64 -44.10 7.34 -13.55
CA GLY A 64 -44.21 8.63 -12.83
C GLY A 64 -42.84 9.26 -12.54
N VAL A 65 -42.31 10.24 -13.32
CA VAL A 65 -42.46 11.71 -13.21
C VAL A 65 -42.03 12.19 -11.80
N TYR A 66 -40.99 13.01 -11.52
CA TYR A 66 -40.58 14.37 -11.90
C TYR A 66 -39.03 14.43 -11.70
N GLY A 67 -38.20 15.16 -12.44
CA GLY A 67 -38.16 16.62 -12.61
C GLY A 67 -36.68 17.05 -12.63
N SER A 68 -36.31 17.87 -13.62
CA SER A 68 -34.99 18.41 -13.89
C SER A 68 -34.40 19.23 -12.73
N SER A 69 -33.11 19.04 -12.44
CA SER A 69 -32.14 20.13 -12.15
C SER A 69 -30.79 19.55 -11.74
N ALA A 70 -29.86 19.52 -12.69
CA ALA A 70 -28.44 19.45 -12.37
C ALA A 70 -27.99 20.83 -11.85
N PRO A 71 -27.25 20.92 -10.73
CA PRO A 71 -26.38 22.04 -10.46
C PRO A 71 -24.93 21.74 -10.91
N PRO A 72 -24.16 22.79 -11.24
CA PRO A 72 -23.03 22.72 -12.15
C PRO A 72 -21.71 22.28 -11.49
N LEU A 73 -20.81 21.86 -12.39
CA LEU A 73 -19.43 21.46 -12.21
C LEU A 73 -18.59 22.60 -11.60
N SER A 74 -18.47 22.66 -10.28
CA SER A 74 -17.49 23.54 -9.63
C SER A 74 -16.09 22.94 -9.75
N GLN A 75 -15.36 23.47 -10.72
CA GLN A 75 -13.92 23.32 -10.90
C GLN A 75 -13.18 23.70 -9.61
N VAL A 76 -12.65 22.70 -8.91
CA VAL A 76 -11.49 22.89 -8.03
C VAL A 76 -10.24 22.56 -8.84
N PRO A 77 -9.30 23.50 -9.00
CA PRO A 77 -8.01 23.23 -9.65
C PRO A 77 -7.27 22.23 -8.76
N TYR A 78 -6.91 21.07 -9.30
CA TYR A 78 -5.99 20.15 -8.64
C TYR A 78 -4.59 20.79 -8.64
N PRO A 79 -4.01 21.16 -7.48
CA PRO A 79 -2.58 21.36 -7.39
C PRO A 79 -2.01 19.96 -7.15
N GLY A 80 -1.54 19.32 -8.21
CA GLY A 80 -1.06 17.93 -8.12
C GLY A 80 -0.02 17.60 -9.16
N GLY A 81 0.81 18.59 -9.50
CA GLY A 81 2.07 18.37 -10.19
C GLY A 81 2.93 17.41 -9.37
N GLY A 82 3.60 16.51 -10.07
CA GLY A 82 4.34 15.39 -9.49
C GLY A 82 5.31 15.82 -8.40
N VAL A 83 5.12 15.25 -7.21
CA VAL A 83 6.17 15.11 -6.21
C VAL A 83 6.42 13.62 -6.09
N LYS A 84 7.65 13.24 -6.45
CA LYS A 84 8.14 11.87 -6.38
C LYS A 84 8.09 11.41 -4.91
N ASN A 85 7.45 10.26 -4.71
CA ASN A 85 7.68 9.27 -3.65
C ASN A 85 8.09 9.79 -2.27
N ASN A 86 7.11 9.89 -1.37
CA ASN A 86 7.33 9.82 0.08
C ASN A 86 6.08 9.25 0.78
N LEU A 87 5.50 8.17 0.22
CA LEU A 87 4.56 7.39 1.02
C LEU A 87 5.36 6.68 2.11
N PRO A 88 4.94 6.76 3.39
CA PRO A 88 5.48 5.88 4.42
C PRO A 88 5.23 4.45 3.94
N GLU A 89 6.31 3.78 3.56
CA GLU A 89 6.30 2.39 3.17
C GLU A 89 5.73 1.61 4.35
N ALA A 90 4.55 1.02 4.16
CA ALA A 90 3.95 0.17 5.18
C ALA A 90 5.03 -0.84 5.63
N PRO A 91 5.30 -0.98 6.94
CA PRO A 91 6.39 -1.82 7.41
C PRO A 91 6.20 -3.20 6.80
N ALA A 92 7.15 -3.57 5.93
CA ALA A 92 7.12 -4.90 5.34
C ALA A 92 7.16 -5.93 6.49
N PRO A 93 6.58 -7.13 6.30
CA PRO A 93 6.67 -8.17 7.31
C PRO A 93 8.13 -8.38 7.74
N PRO A 94 8.38 -8.75 9.01
CA PRO A 94 9.73 -9.04 9.48
C PRO A 94 10.48 -9.94 8.48
N ASN A 95 11.69 -9.51 8.14
CA ASN A 95 12.53 -10.17 7.15
C ASN A 95 13.98 -10.13 7.65
N ASN A 96 14.75 -11.17 7.33
CA ASN A 96 16.18 -11.22 7.60
C ASN A 96 16.99 -10.32 6.67
N ILE A 97 16.36 -9.71 5.65
CA ILE A 97 16.99 -8.72 4.77
C ILE A 97 16.44 -7.33 5.11
N LEU A 98 17.34 -6.39 5.34
CA LEU A 98 17.06 -4.98 5.55
C LEU A 98 17.30 -4.18 4.26
N PHE A 99 16.42 -3.22 4.02
CA PHE A 99 16.50 -2.25 2.96
C PHE A 99 16.92 -0.90 3.54
N VAL A 100 18.08 -0.42 3.13
CA VAL A 100 18.67 0.83 3.59
C VAL A 100 18.54 1.87 2.49
N GLN A 101 17.96 3.01 2.83
CA GLN A 101 17.70 4.16 1.96
C GLN A 101 18.34 5.43 2.53
N HIS A 102 18.40 6.46 1.69
CA HIS A 102 18.98 7.77 2.04
C HIS A 102 20.46 7.68 2.40
N LEU A 103 21.22 6.84 1.68
CA LEU A 103 22.67 6.83 1.80
C LEU A 103 23.28 7.90 0.86
N PRO A 104 24.33 8.62 1.29
CA PRO A 104 25.06 9.51 0.39
C PRO A 104 25.81 8.70 -0.68
N HIS A 105 26.05 9.33 -1.84
CA HIS A 105 26.75 8.72 -2.97
C HIS A 105 28.18 8.24 -2.63
N ASP A 106 28.82 8.91 -1.67
CA ASP A 106 30.16 8.58 -1.18
C ASP A 106 30.17 7.45 -0.13
N THR A 107 29.01 6.83 0.15
CA THR A 107 28.94 5.69 1.07
C THR A 107 29.58 4.48 0.42
N THR A 108 30.63 3.94 1.03
CA THR A 108 31.26 2.68 0.61
C THR A 108 30.57 1.48 1.27
N PRO A 109 30.58 0.30 0.62
CA PRO A 109 30.03 -0.91 1.22
C PRO A 109 30.79 -1.32 2.48
N GLU A 110 32.10 -1.08 2.52
CA GLU A 110 32.98 -1.32 3.67
C GLU A 110 32.49 -0.57 4.92
N ARG A 111 32.06 0.69 4.74
CA ARG A 111 31.56 1.49 5.86
C ARG A 111 30.25 0.95 6.42
N LEU A 112 29.36 0.49 5.54
CA LEU A 112 28.12 -0.16 5.97
C LEU A 112 28.43 -1.49 6.67
N GLN A 113 29.36 -2.28 6.11
CA GLN A 113 29.79 -3.53 6.71
C GLN A 113 30.30 -3.33 8.14
N GLU A 114 31.21 -2.37 8.39
CA GLU A 114 31.67 -2.04 9.76
C GLU A 114 30.55 -1.62 10.72
N LEU A 115 29.48 -1.00 10.19
CA LEU A 115 28.33 -0.56 10.99
C LEU A 115 27.45 -1.74 11.39
N PHE A 116 27.15 -2.61 10.43
CA PHE A 116 26.25 -3.74 10.60
C PHE A 116 26.92 -4.96 11.24
N ASP A 117 28.24 -5.13 11.10
CA ASP A 117 29.02 -6.21 11.72
C ASP A 117 29.05 -6.15 13.26
N LYS A 118 28.74 -4.97 13.84
CA LYS A 118 28.53 -4.82 15.29
C LYS A 118 27.34 -5.61 15.82
N TYR A 119 26.42 -5.99 14.94
CA TYR A 119 25.24 -6.76 15.25
C TYR A 119 25.48 -8.23 14.87
N HIS A 120 25.10 -9.14 15.76
CA HIS A 120 25.27 -10.57 15.52
C HIS A 120 24.45 -11.04 14.33
N GLY A 121 24.96 -12.00 13.58
CA GLY A 121 24.23 -12.59 12.45
C GLY A 121 24.29 -11.75 11.16
N PHE A 122 25.18 -10.76 11.06
CA PHE A 122 25.50 -10.12 9.79
C PHE A 122 26.01 -11.15 8.76
N LYS A 123 25.56 -11.07 7.50
CA LYS A 123 26.01 -11.93 6.41
C LYS A 123 26.67 -11.15 5.26
N GLU A 124 25.90 -10.33 4.57
CA GLU A 124 26.35 -9.65 3.35
C GLU A 124 25.68 -8.27 3.22
N VAL A 125 26.43 -7.29 2.70
CA VAL A 125 25.89 -6.02 2.21
C VAL A 125 25.95 -6.02 0.69
N ARG A 126 24.81 -5.76 0.06
CA ARG A 126 24.67 -5.57 -1.38
C ARG A 126 24.22 -4.15 -1.70
N MET A 127 25.13 -3.35 -2.23
CA MET A 127 24.80 -2.02 -2.74
C MET A 127 24.22 -2.10 -4.15
N VAL A 128 23.29 -1.20 -4.47
CA VAL A 128 22.67 -1.14 -5.80
C VAL A 128 23.41 -0.15 -6.68
N ALA A 129 24.29 -0.62 -7.57
CA ALA A 129 25.02 0.26 -8.50
C ALA A 129 24.09 1.07 -9.44
N ALA A 130 22.90 0.53 -9.75
CA ALA A 130 21.90 1.23 -10.57
C ALA A 130 21.25 2.44 -9.85
N LYS A 131 21.30 2.48 -8.52
CA LYS A 131 20.72 3.54 -7.68
C LYS A 131 21.63 3.79 -6.47
N PRO A 132 22.62 4.69 -6.61
CA PRO A 132 23.42 5.11 -5.47
C PRO A 132 22.52 5.73 -4.41
N GLY A 133 22.72 5.35 -3.16
CA GLY A 133 21.89 5.75 -2.03
C GLY A 133 20.97 4.66 -1.48
N ILE A 134 21.04 3.46 -2.05
CA ILE A 134 20.27 2.29 -1.64
C ILE A 134 21.18 1.08 -1.44
N ALA A 135 20.98 0.36 -0.35
CA ALA A 135 21.67 -0.89 -0.05
C ALA A 135 20.73 -1.93 0.55
N PHE A 136 21.08 -3.19 0.38
CA PHE A 136 20.43 -4.33 1.04
C PHE A 136 21.43 -4.97 1.99
N VAL A 137 20.99 -5.29 3.20
CA VAL A 137 21.81 -5.96 4.19
C VAL A 137 21.12 -7.26 4.58
N GLU A 138 21.80 -8.38 4.38
CA GLU A 138 21.29 -9.69 4.78
C GLU A 138 21.84 -10.06 6.16
N PHE A 139 20.93 -10.53 7.01
CA PHE A 139 21.21 -11.16 8.29
C PHE A 139 20.85 -12.65 8.26
N ALA A 140 21.39 -13.39 9.23
CA ALA A 140 21.07 -14.80 9.46
C ALA A 140 19.62 -14.98 9.92
N ASP A 141 19.17 -14.16 10.87
CA ASP A 141 17.86 -14.24 11.50
C ASP A 141 17.10 -12.91 11.43
N GLU A 142 15.77 -13.00 11.39
CA GLU A 142 14.87 -11.85 11.44
C GLU A 142 14.91 -11.10 12.79
N MET A 143 15.19 -11.80 13.89
CA MET A 143 15.34 -11.15 15.19
C MET A 143 16.57 -10.24 15.20
N GLN A 144 17.68 -10.69 14.61
CA GLN A 144 18.91 -9.89 14.54
C GLN A 144 18.76 -8.69 13.60
N SER A 145 18.11 -8.89 12.45
CA SER A 145 17.80 -7.78 11.54
C SER A 145 16.90 -6.73 12.21
N THR A 146 15.93 -7.15 13.02
CA THR A 146 15.06 -6.24 13.81
C THR A 146 15.89 -5.38 14.76
N VAL A 147 16.82 -5.98 15.51
CA VAL A 147 17.68 -5.26 16.46
C VAL A 147 18.59 -4.27 15.73
N ALA A 148 19.21 -4.69 14.63
CA ALA A 148 20.07 -3.85 13.81
C ALA A 148 19.29 -2.67 13.19
N MET A 149 18.08 -2.94 12.68
CA MET A 149 17.17 -1.91 12.16
C MET A 149 16.91 -0.84 13.22
N HIS A 150 16.41 -1.22 14.40
CA HIS A 150 16.09 -0.25 15.45
C HIS A 150 17.32 0.51 15.98
N GLY A 151 18.50 -0.12 15.99
CA GLY A 151 19.73 0.50 16.49
C GLY A 151 20.38 1.48 15.51
N LEU A 152 20.19 1.28 14.21
CA LEU A 152 20.80 2.09 13.16
C LEU A 152 19.79 2.98 12.40
N GLU A 153 18.50 2.85 12.70
CA GLU A 153 17.45 3.71 12.14
C GLU A 153 17.70 5.18 12.47
N GLY A 154 17.74 6.03 11.44
CA GLY A 154 18.03 7.44 11.60
C GLY A 154 19.50 7.76 11.88
N PHE A 155 20.41 6.78 11.81
CA PHE A 155 21.84 7.02 11.94
C PHE A 155 22.33 7.94 10.81
N THR A 156 23.07 8.98 11.15
CA THR A 156 23.54 9.97 10.18
C THR A 156 24.89 9.58 9.59
N ILE A 157 24.90 9.18 8.32
CA ILE A 157 26.13 8.97 7.54
C ILE A 157 26.41 10.24 6.75
N GLN A 158 27.55 10.88 7.02
CA GLN A 158 27.97 12.12 6.34
C GLN A 158 26.86 13.18 6.28
N GLN A 159 26.21 13.44 7.42
CA GLN A 159 25.09 14.38 7.58
C GLN A 159 23.76 13.98 6.92
N THR A 160 23.66 12.78 6.33
CA THR A 160 22.38 12.26 5.82
C THR A 160 21.84 11.18 6.76
N PRO A 161 20.65 11.35 7.35
CA PRO A 161 20.02 10.32 8.16
C PRO A 161 19.57 9.16 7.28
N MET A 162 20.11 7.97 7.52
CA MET A 162 19.72 6.78 6.78
C MET A 162 18.40 6.21 7.32
N HIS A 163 17.62 5.62 6.41
CA HIS A 163 16.33 5.02 6.71
C HIS A 163 16.37 3.53 6.42
N ILE A 164 15.97 2.70 7.37
CA ILE A 164 16.04 1.25 7.30
C ILE A 164 14.63 0.68 7.41
N THR A 165 14.25 -0.15 6.45
CA THR A 165 13.00 -0.91 6.48
C THR A 165 13.26 -2.39 6.22
N TYR A 166 12.30 -3.26 6.50
CA TYR A 166 12.41 -4.65 6.03
C TYR A 166 12.35 -4.68 4.50
N ALA A 167 13.21 -5.49 3.89
CA ALA A 167 13.15 -5.69 2.45
C ALA A 167 11.87 -6.44 2.07
N LYS A 168 11.26 -6.02 0.97
CA LYS A 168 10.11 -6.73 0.39
C LYS A 168 10.58 -8.04 -0.24
N LYS A 169 9.83 -9.11 0.01
CA LYS A 169 10.06 -10.43 -0.56
C LYS A 169 9.47 -10.54 -1.97
#